data_AF-A0A7W1ART8-F1
#
_entry.id   AF-A0A7W1ART8-F1
#
_cell.length_a   1.000
_cell.length_b   1.000
_cell.length_c   1.000
_cell.angle_alpha   90.00
_cell.angle_beta   90.00
_cell.angle_gamma   90.00
#
_symmetry.space_group_name_H-M   'P 1'
#
loop_
_entity.id
_entity.type
_entity.pdbx_description
1 polymer ?
#
loop_
_entity_poly.entity_id
_entity_poly.type
_entity_poly.pdbx_seq_one_letter_code
_entity_poly.pdbx_strand_id
1 'polypeptide(L)'
;MCGIVGEHGGPSPEEGRRMIERITHRGPDDHGEVQVGDTWLGHTRLSIVDVESGKQPLSTDDDHFFLVGNGEVYNHEHVRLGLEHDTSYATKSDNEVALHLVREKGPDALDELEGMFAFLIAGEDGFFMAARDPVGIKPLYWAESDGVYRFASEMHSFEPDWRPWVEVFPPGHYWTPAGGLERFADAVPRDPAHEHPEAEPSEADLTETRDELIGSVHRQMMGDVPVGVFLSGGLDSTLIAAIAARYVAERGERLKTFAVGTEQSSDL
;
A
#
# COMPACT_ATOMS: atom_id res chain seq x y z
N MET A 1 -0.31 -2.74 10.28
CA MET A 1 -0.55 -2.47 8.84
C MET A 1 -1.95 -2.93 8.56
N CYS A 2 -2.77 -2.25 7.76
CA CYS A 2 -4.14 -2.70 7.52
C CYS A 2 -4.24 -4.11 6.87
N GLY A 3 -5.44 -4.66 6.86
CA GLY A 3 -5.80 -5.85 6.09
C GLY A 3 -7.02 -5.54 5.21
N ILE A 4 -6.99 -6.04 3.98
CA ILE A 4 -8.09 -5.90 3.02
C ILE A 4 -8.55 -7.27 2.53
N VAL A 5 -9.83 -7.37 2.21
CA VAL A 5 -10.46 -8.49 1.50
C VAL A 5 -11.39 -7.92 0.45
N GLY A 6 -11.48 -8.55 -0.71
CA GLY A 6 -12.52 -8.26 -1.69
C GLY A 6 -12.98 -9.51 -2.42
N GLU A 7 -14.24 -9.50 -2.81
CA GLU A 7 -14.89 -10.53 -3.59
C GLU A 7 -15.61 -9.90 -4.78
N HIS A 8 -15.48 -10.50 -5.97
CA HIS A 8 -16.11 -10.01 -7.20
C HIS A 8 -16.70 -11.17 -8.02
N GLY A 9 -17.85 -10.98 -8.65
CA GLY A 9 -18.46 -11.97 -9.56
C GLY A 9 -19.40 -12.97 -8.89
N GLY A 10 -20.04 -12.59 -7.78
CA GLY A 10 -20.88 -13.45 -6.95
C GLY A 10 -20.38 -13.51 -5.50
N PRO A 11 -20.26 -12.37 -4.80
CA PRO A 11 -19.65 -12.31 -3.49
C PRO A 11 -20.50 -13.05 -2.45
N SER A 12 -19.85 -13.53 -1.40
CA SER A 12 -20.52 -14.05 -0.21
C SER A 12 -20.05 -13.25 0.99
N PRO A 13 -20.71 -12.11 1.31
CA PRO A 13 -20.30 -11.22 2.39
C PRO A 13 -20.11 -11.91 3.74
N GLU A 14 -20.77 -13.06 3.97
CA GLU A 14 -20.53 -13.87 5.16
C GLU A 14 -19.13 -14.50 5.18
N GLU A 15 -18.66 -15.04 4.05
CA GLU A 15 -17.30 -15.56 3.93
C GLU A 15 -16.28 -14.42 3.95
N GLY A 16 -16.54 -13.33 3.23
CA GLY A 16 -15.70 -12.13 3.25
C GLY A 16 -15.45 -11.60 4.66
N ARG A 17 -16.50 -11.53 5.51
CA ARG A 17 -16.36 -11.17 6.93
C ARG A 17 -15.50 -12.16 7.71
N ARG A 18 -15.67 -13.47 7.52
CA ARG A 18 -14.80 -14.49 8.17
C ARG A 18 -13.35 -14.37 7.73
N MET A 19 -13.09 -13.99 6.48
CA MET A 19 -11.73 -13.71 6.00
C MET A 19 -11.13 -12.49 6.72
N ILE A 20 -11.91 -11.42 6.92
CA ILE A 20 -11.49 -10.23 7.68
C ILE A 20 -11.20 -10.56 9.16
N GLU A 21 -12.05 -11.36 9.80
CA GLU A 21 -11.85 -11.80 11.19
C GLU A 21 -10.49 -12.50 11.38
N ARG A 22 -10.07 -13.31 10.41
CA ARG A 22 -8.79 -14.04 10.44
C ARG A 22 -7.55 -13.14 10.29
N ILE A 23 -7.72 -11.88 9.88
CA ILE A 23 -6.63 -10.92 9.66
C ILE A 23 -6.74 -9.65 10.52
N THR A 24 -7.63 -9.66 11.52
CA THR A 24 -7.85 -8.51 12.43
C THR A 24 -6.57 -8.09 13.17
N HIS A 25 -5.61 -8.99 13.40
CA HIS A 25 -4.32 -8.66 14.01
C HIS A 25 -3.51 -7.63 13.22
N ARG A 26 -3.79 -7.48 11.92
CA ARG A 26 -3.14 -6.50 11.05
C ARG A 26 -3.59 -5.07 11.44
N GLY A 27 -4.89 -4.89 11.63
CA GLY A 27 -5.53 -3.61 11.87
C GLY A 27 -6.59 -3.68 12.97
N PRO A 28 -6.19 -3.62 14.25
CA PRO A 28 -7.09 -3.82 15.38
C PRO A 28 -7.96 -2.59 15.74
N ASP A 29 -7.78 -1.44 15.08
CA ASP A 29 -8.37 -0.17 15.53
C ASP A 29 -9.79 0.05 15.00
N ASP A 30 -10.08 -0.40 13.76
CA ASP A 30 -11.39 -0.22 13.13
C ASP A 30 -11.67 -1.29 12.07
N HIS A 31 -12.94 -1.45 11.72
CA HIS A 31 -13.42 -2.35 10.68
C HIS A 31 -14.43 -1.63 9.77
N GLY A 32 -14.41 -1.96 8.48
CA GLY A 32 -15.39 -1.45 7.54
C GLY A 32 -15.63 -2.41 6.39
N GLU A 33 -16.81 -2.32 5.80
CA GLU A 33 -17.20 -3.09 4.63
C GLU A 33 -18.18 -2.31 3.75
N VAL A 34 -18.23 -2.64 2.47
CA VAL A 34 -19.23 -2.12 1.53
C VAL A 34 -19.56 -3.17 0.48
N GLN A 35 -20.83 -3.25 0.10
CA GLN A 35 -21.31 -4.00 -1.06
C GLN A 35 -21.58 -3.03 -2.21
N VAL A 36 -20.95 -3.24 -3.36
CA VAL A 36 -21.07 -2.41 -4.56
C VAL A 36 -21.41 -3.32 -5.73
N GLY A 37 -22.70 -3.36 -6.11
CA GLY A 37 -23.18 -4.27 -7.15
C GLY A 37 -22.79 -5.73 -6.85
N ASP A 38 -22.02 -6.34 -7.75
CA ASP A 38 -21.52 -7.71 -7.64
C ASP A 38 -20.11 -7.81 -7.01
N THR A 39 -19.75 -6.80 -6.21
CA THR A 39 -18.48 -6.72 -5.48
C THR A 39 -18.73 -6.48 -4.01
N TRP A 40 -17.99 -7.16 -3.14
CA TRP A 40 -17.90 -6.86 -1.71
C TRP A 40 -16.47 -6.49 -1.35
N LEU A 41 -16.30 -5.43 -0.54
CA LEU A 41 -15.01 -4.99 -0.02
C LEU A 41 -15.05 -4.97 1.50
N GLY A 42 -13.97 -5.43 2.14
CA GLY A 42 -13.78 -5.41 3.59
C GLY A 42 -12.39 -4.91 3.99
N HIS A 43 -12.31 -4.25 5.14
CA HIS A 43 -11.08 -3.66 5.66
C HIS A 43 -10.97 -3.78 7.18
N THR A 44 -9.74 -3.96 7.68
CA THR A 44 -9.37 -3.87 9.09
C THR A 44 -8.20 -2.89 9.23
N ARG A 45 -8.34 -1.87 10.09
CA ARG A 45 -7.52 -0.66 10.10
C ARG A 45 -6.47 -0.66 11.21
N LEU A 46 -5.23 -0.34 10.86
CA LEU A 46 -4.26 0.24 11.81
C LEU A 46 -4.14 1.74 11.48
N SER A 47 -4.45 2.60 12.43
CA SER A 47 -4.58 4.04 12.22
C SER A 47 -3.19 4.71 12.30
N ILE A 48 -2.58 4.98 11.15
CA ILE A 48 -1.25 5.61 11.03
C ILE A 48 -1.35 7.06 10.52
N VAL A 49 -2.03 7.27 9.39
CA VAL A 49 -2.32 8.58 8.79
C VAL A 49 -3.82 8.87 8.85
N ASP A 50 -4.17 10.11 9.16
CA ASP A 50 -5.53 10.62 9.31
C ASP A 50 -6.37 9.75 10.25
N VAL A 51 -5.95 9.66 11.51
CA VAL A 51 -6.58 8.79 12.52
C VAL A 51 -8.09 9.03 12.64
N GLU A 52 -8.56 10.26 12.42
CA GLU A 52 -9.96 10.67 12.58
C GLU A 52 -10.84 10.40 11.36
N SER A 53 -10.42 10.79 10.14
CA SER A 53 -11.26 10.64 8.93
C SER A 53 -10.84 9.53 7.96
N GLY A 54 -9.67 8.91 8.13
CA GLY A 54 -9.16 7.86 7.24
C GLY A 54 -9.81 6.49 7.39
N LYS A 55 -11.09 6.43 7.79
CA LYS A 55 -11.85 5.18 7.85
C LYS A 55 -12.07 4.65 6.46
N GLN A 56 -11.95 3.33 6.31
CA GLN A 56 -12.14 2.68 5.03
C GLN A 56 -13.28 1.67 5.12
N PRO A 57 -14.06 1.46 4.04
CA PRO A 57 -13.83 1.92 2.66
C PRO A 57 -13.88 3.44 2.47
N LEU A 58 -12.92 4.00 1.72
CA LEU A 58 -12.95 5.39 1.26
C LEU A 58 -13.97 5.50 0.12
N SER A 59 -14.69 6.60 0.01
CA SER A 59 -15.63 6.85 -1.09
C SER A 59 -15.39 8.20 -1.74
N THR A 60 -15.83 8.34 -2.99
CA THR A 60 -15.98 9.64 -3.64
C THR A 60 -17.20 10.39 -3.08
N ASP A 61 -17.28 11.72 -3.25
CA ASP A 61 -18.38 12.52 -2.67
C ASP A 61 -19.80 12.12 -3.10
N ASP A 62 -19.91 11.44 -4.23
CA ASP A 62 -21.14 10.93 -4.81
C ASP A 62 -21.46 9.48 -4.39
N ASP A 63 -20.61 8.88 -3.54
CA ASP A 63 -20.71 7.49 -3.05
C ASP A 63 -20.86 6.45 -4.17
N HIS A 64 -20.32 6.73 -5.36
CA HIS A 64 -20.37 5.82 -6.50
C HIS A 64 -19.11 4.95 -6.65
N PHE A 65 -17.98 5.37 -6.08
CA PHE A 65 -16.70 4.66 -6.14
C PHE A 65 -16.11 4.48 -4.75
N PHE A 66 -15.57 3.30 -4.48
CA PHE A 66 -15.07 2.90 -3.18
C PHE A 66 -13.67 2.28 -3.28
N LEU A 67 -12.82 2.54 -2.28
CA LEU A 67 -11.49 1.96 -2.16
C LEU A 67 -11.28 1.37 -0.76
N VAL A 68 -10.72 0.16 -0.71
CA VAL A 68 -10.01 -0.34 0.47
C VAL A 68 -8.53 -0.54 0.12
N GLY A 69 -7.65 -0.09 1.02
CA GLY A 69 -6.23 -0.01 0.82
C GLY A 69 -5.44 -0.42 2.04
N ASN A 70 -4.41 -1.22 1.83
CA ASN A 70 -3.36 -1.48 2.80
C ASN A 70 -2.07 -0.89 2.25
N GLY A 71 -1.68 0.29 2.72
CA GLY A 71 -0.56 0.99 2.14
C GLY A 71 -0.37 2.41 2.64
N GLU A 72 0.69 3.02 2.11
CA GLU A 72 1.00 4.45 2.23
C GLU A 72 1.35 4.97 0.83
N VAL A 73 0.77 6.10 0.43
CA VAL A 73 1.11 6.86 -0.80
C VAL A 73 1.88 8.11 -0.40
N TYR A 74 3.21 8.07 -0.47
CA TYR A 74 4.08 9.12 0.06
C TYR A 74 4.04 10.42 -0.73
N ASN A 75 3.75 10.35 -2.03
CA ASN A 75 3.63 11.53 -2.89
C ASN A 75 2.18 12.02 -3.03
N HIS A 76 1.27 11.64 -2.12
CA HIS A 76 -0.15 11.95 -2.25
C HIS A 76 -0.44 13.44 -2.41
N GLU A 77 0.27 14.32 -1.70
CA GLU A 77 0.11 15.77 -1.83
C GLU A 77 0.46 16.27 -3.24
N HIS A 78 1.49 15.70 -3.86
CA HIS A 78 1.91 16.05 -5.22
C HIS A 78 0.89 15.57 -6.25
N VAL A 79 0.43 14.32 -6.13
CA VAL A 79 -0.56 13.74 -7.05
C VAL A 79 -1.89 14.49 -6.97
N ARG A 80 -2.33 14.89 -5.76
CA ARG A 80 -3.54 15.71 -5.55
C ARG A 80 -3.51 17.04 -6.33
N LEU A 81 -2.34 17.65 -6.52
CA LEU A 81 -2.20 18.89 -7.30
C LEU A 81 -2.36 18.68 -8.81
N GLY A 82 -2.20 17.44 -9.28
CA GLY A 82 -2.31 17.07 -10.69
C GLY A 82 -3.69 16.57 -11.12
N LEU A 83 -4.63 16.43 -10.19
CA LEU A 83 -6.02 16.02 -10.44
C LEU A 83 -6.92 17.25 -10.67
N GLU A 84 -8.13 17.03 -11.21
CA GLU A 84 -9.05 18.13 -11.55
C GLU A 84 -9.34 19.03 -10.34
N HIS A 85 -9.34 20.35 -10.57
CA HIS A 85 -9.46 21.37 -9.51
C HIS A 85 -10.77 21.30 -8.70
N ASP A 86 -11.82 20.69 -9.26
CA ASP A 86 -13.11 20.46 -8.63
C ASP A 86 -13.26 19.07 -8.00
N THR A 87 -12.20 18.26 -8.00
CA THR A 87 -12.13 17.05 -7.17
C THR A 87 -12.26 17.43 -5.71
N SER A 88 -13.35 17.01 -5.08
CA SER A 88 -13.54 17.16 -3.64
C SER A 88 -13.07 15.88 -2.93
N TYR A 89 -12.36 16.10 -1.84
CA TYR A 89 -11.78 15.06 -0.99
C TYR A 89 -12.53 15.05 0.34
N ALA A 90 -13.06 13.90 0.69
CA ALA A 90 -13.75 13.66 1.95
C ALA A 90 -12.76 13.50 3.12
N THR A 91 -11.50 13.12 2.85
CA THR A 91 -10.51 12.79 3.89
C THR A 91 -9.13 13.40 3.65
N LYS A 92 -8.26 13.27 4.65
CA LYS A 92 -6.82 13.55 4.52
C LYS A 92 -6.01 12.27 4.34
N SER A 93 -6.66 11.12 4.15
CA SER A 93 -5.96 9.88 3.88
C SER A 93 -5.16 10.00 2.58
N ASP A 94 -3.91 9.58 2.67
CA ASP A 94 -3.01 9.39 1.54
C ASP A 94 -3.63 8.49 0.46
N ASN A 95 -4.32 7.41 0.84
CA ASN A 95 -4.93 6.45 -0.09
C ASN A 95 -6.13 6.98 -0.88
N GLU A 96 -6.79 8.06 -0.43
CA GLU A 96 -7.91 8.66 -1.17
C GLU A 96 -7.47 9.21 -2.53
N VAL A 97 -6.21 9.66 -2.63
CA VAL A 97 -5.67 10.13 -3.91
C VAL A 97 -5.69 9.03 -4.97
N ALA A 98 -5.44 7.77 -4.58
CA ALA A 98 -5.43 6.65 -5.50
C ALA A 98 -6.82 6.37 -6.06
N LEU A 99 -7.88 6.57 -5.26
CA LEU A 99 -9.27 6.42 -5.70
C LEU A 99 -9.59 7.44 -6.81
N HIS A 100 -9.28 8.72 -6.58
CA HIS A 100 -9.53 9.77 -7.58
C HIS A 100 -8.65 9.61 -8.82
N LEU A 101 -7.36 9.26 -8.64
CA LEU A 101 -6.44 9.05 -9.75
C LEU A 101 -6.93 7.95 -10.70
N VAL A 102 -7.36 6.81 -10.17
CA VAL A 102 -7.86 5.70 -10.98
C VAL A 102 -9.20 6.05 -11.63
N ARG A 103 -10.08 6.77 -10.94
CA ARG A 103 -11.35 7.24 -11.50
C ARG A 103 -11.14 8.19 -12.68
N GLU A 104 -10.21 9.14 -12.55
CA GLU A 104 -9.99 10.20 -13.54
C GLU A 104 -9.13 9.73 -14.72
N LYS A 105 -8.03 9.04 -14.44
CA LYS A 105 -7.00 8.68 -15.44
C LYS A 105 -6.94 7.19 -15.78
N GLY A 106 -7.63 6.35 -15.02
CA GLY A 106 -7.65 4.89 -15.21
C GLY A 106 -6.54 4.15 -14.45
N PRO A 107 -6.53 2.80 -14.51
CA PRO A 107 -5.60 1.94 -13.77
C PRO A 107 -4.11 2.17 -14.04
N ASP A 108 -3.74 2.53 -15.27
CA ASP A 108 -2.33 2.71 -15.65
C ASP A 108 -1.66 3.87 -14.90
N ALA A 109 -2.43 4.87 -14.46
CA ALA A 109 -1.92 6.02 -13.72
C ALA A 109 -1.41 5.67 -12.32
N LEU A 110 -1.54 4.42 -11.86
CA LEU A 110 -0.89 3.94 -10.64
C LEU A 110 0.65 4.02 -10.72
N ASP A 111 1.24 4.16 -11.91
CA ASP A 111 2.67 4.42 -12.09
C ASP A 111 3.11 5.80 -11.59
N GLU A 112 2.18 6.75 -11.43
CA GLU A 112 2.40 8.08 -10.83
C GLU A 112 2.56 8.01 -9.29
N LEU A 113 2.20 6.88 -8.66
CA LEU A 113 2.21 6.74 -7.20
C LEU A 113 3.57 6.30 -6.67
N GLU A 114 4.13 7.09 -5.74
CA GLU A 114 5.27 6.68 -4.92
C GLU A 114 4.78 6.15 -3.59
N GLY A 115 4.84 4.84 -3.39
CA GLY A 115 4.28 4.24 -2.19
C GLY A 115 4.50 2.75 -2.06
N MET A 116 3.93 2.21 -1.00
CA MET A 116 3.78 0.78 -0.77
C MET A 116 2.30 0.51 -0.53
N PHE A 117 1.65 -0.25 -1.40
CA PHE A 117 0.20 -0.35 -1.40
C PHE A 117 -0.32 -1.67 -1.98
N ALA A 118 -1.46 -2.08 -1.45
CA ALA A 118 -2.38 -2.99 -2.11
C ALA A 118 -3.76 -2.33 -2.08
N PHE A 119 -4.43 -2.24 -3.22
CA PHE A 119 -5.72 -1.57 -3.38
C PHE A 119 -6.76 -2.52 -3.97
N LEU A 120 -8.00 -2.39 -3.49
CA LEU A 120 -9.19 -2.94 -4.12
C LEU A 120 -10.17 -1.78 -4.31
N ILE A 121 -10.59 -1.54 -5.56
CA ILE A 121 -11.46 -0.44 -5.95
C ILE A 121 -12.71 -1.01 -6.61
N ALA A 122 -13.89 -0.49 -6.26
CA ALA A 122 -15.16 -0.89 -6.85
C ALA A 122 -16.01 0.34 -7.19
N GLY A 123 -16.68 0.31 -8.35
CA GLY A 123 -17.62 1.33 -8.80
C GLY A 123 -19.02 0.76 -9.02
N GLU A 124 -20.06 1.57 -8.79
CA GLU A 124 -21.45 1.18 -9.06
C GLU A 124 -21.74 0.91 -10.54
N ASP A 125 -20.89 1.41 -11.43
CA ASP A 125 -20.91 1.15 -12.87
C ASP A 125 -20.40 -0.27 -13.24
N GLY A 126 -20.03 -1.07 -12.25
CA GLY A 126 -19.48 -2.41 -12.41
C GLY A 126 -17.96 -2.42 -12.53
N PHE A 127 -17.28 -1.27 -12.37
CA PHE A 127 -15.84 -1.21 -12.29
C PHE A 127 -15.33 -2.01 -11.08
N PHE A 128 -14.30 -2.80 -11.29
CA PHE A 128 -13.53 -3.41 -10.22
C PHE A 128 -12.05 -3.47 -10.60
N MET A 129 -11.19 -3.21 -9.62
CA MET A 129 -9.76 -3.33 -9.79
C MET A 129 -9.10 -3.82 -8.51
N ALA A 130 -8.15 -4.75 -8.64
CA ALA A 130 -7.18 -5.08 -7.60
C ALA A 130 -5.79 -4.66 -8.07
N ALA A 131 -4.99 -4.02 -7.22
CA ALA A 131 -3.65 -3.56 -7.58
C ALA A 131 -2.64 -3.75 -6.45
N ARG A 132 -1.37 -3.93 -6.82
CA ARG A 132 -0.26 -4.10 -5.88
C ARG A 132 0.95 -3.28 -6.32
N ASP A 133 1.62 -2.66 -5.35
CA ASP A 133 2.77 -1.78 -5.57
C ASP A 133 3.90 -2.42 -6.40
N PRO A 134 4.76 -1.61 -7.04
CA PRO A 134 5.75 -2.07 -8.03
C PRO A 134 6.65 -3.21 -7.56
N VAL A 135 7.01 -3.23 -6.27
CA VAL A 135 7.97 -4.18 -5.68
C VAL A 135 7.26 -5.28 -4.87
N GLY A 136 5.99 -5.07 -4.51
CA GLY A 136 5.19 -6.00 -3.74
C GLY A 136 5.45 -5.90 -2.23
N ILE A 137 5.76 -4.70 -1.72
CA ILE A 137 6.01 -4.43 -0.31
C ILE A 137 4.77 -4.78 0.53
N LYS A 138 3.58 -4.36 0.07
CA LYS A 138 2.32 -4.75 0.73
C LYS A 138 1.85 -6.09 0.19
N PRO A 139 1.47 -7.03 1.06
CA PRO A 139 1.04 -8.35 0.61
C PRO A 139 -0.37 -8.29 0.02
N LEU A 140 -0.56 -9.02 -1.07
CA LEU A 140 -1.86 -9.27 -1.68
C LEU A 140 -1.83 -10.66 -2.32
N TYR A 141 -2.89 -11.41 -2.11
CA TYR A 141 -3.12 -12.76 -2.61
C TYR A 141 -4.46 -12.79 -3.31
N TRP A 142 -4.61 -13.71 -4.25
CA TRP A 142 -5.85 -13.87 -4.99
C TRP A 142 -6.15 -15.34 -5.32
N ALA A 143 -7.41 -15.63 -5.62
CA ALA A 143 -7.86 -16.90 -6.16
C ALA A 143 -9.10 -16.68 -7.04
N GLU A 144 -9.31 -17.57 -8.00
CA GLU A 144 -10.49 -17.61 -8.88
C GLU A 144 -11.13 -19.00 -8.81
N SER A 145 -12.46 -19.04 -8.78
CA SER A 145 -13.25 -20.27 -8.96
C SER A 145 -14.61 -19.92 -9.55
N ASP A 146 -14.95 -20.56 -10.67
CA ASP A 146 -16.25 -20.42 -11.34
C ASP A 146 -16.66 -18.97 -11.63
N GLY A 147 -15.68 -18.10 -11.95
CA GLY A 147 -15.90 -16.68 -12.22
C GLY A 147 -16.04 -15.80 -10.98
N VAL A 148 -15.89 -16.37 -9.77
CA VAL A 148 -15.77 -15.62 -8.52
C VAL A 148 -14.29 -15.39 -8.21
N TYR A 149 -13.94 -14.12 -8.02
CA TYR A 149 -12.58 -13.69 -7.69
C TYR A 149 -12.51 -13.25 -6.24
N ARG A 150 -11.45 -13.65 -5.55
CA ARG A 150 -11.20 -13.28 -4.16
C ARG A 150 -9.80 -12.73 -3.99
N PHE A 151 -9.69 -11.67 -3.20
CA PHE A 151 -8.44 -10.98 -2.91
C PHE A 151 -8.30 -10.81 -1.41
N ALA A 152 -7.09 -10.98 -0.87
CA ALA A 152 -6.83 -10.68 0.54
C ALA A 152 -5.37 -10.38 0.84
N SER A 153 -5.12 -9.64 1.93
CA SER A 153 -3.74 -9.34 2.37
C SER A 153 -2.94 -10.56 2.84
N GLU A 154 -3.58 -11.65 3.27
CA GLU A 154 -2.90 -12.83 3.78
C GLU A 154 -3.56 -14.13 3.28
N MET A 155 -2.75 -15.08 2.81
CA MET A 155 -3.21 -16.36 2.26
C MET A 155 -4.06 -17.19 3.25
N HIS A 156 -3.78 -17.15 4.55
CA HIS A 156 -4.56 -17.95 5.53
C HIS A 156 -5.96 -17.40 5.78
N SER A 157 -6.26 -16.18 5.33
CA SER A 157 -7.59 -15.57 5.46
C SER A 157 -8.64 -16.31 4.66
N PHE A 158 -8.27 -16.81 3.47
CA PHE A 158 -9.16 -17.56 2.57
C PHE A 158 -9.77 -18.78 3.27
N GLU A 159 -11.00 -19.11 2.88
CA GLU A 159 -11.66 -20.34 3.34
C GLU A 159 -10.81 -21.57 2.98
N PRO A 160 -10.83 -22.63 3.82
CA PRO A 160 -9.99 -23.82 3.61
C PRO A 160 -10.07 -24.40 2.19
N ASP A 161 -11.26 -24.41 1.59
CA ASP A 161 -11.49 -24.98 0.25
C ASP A 161 -10.92 -24.11 -0.88
N TRP A 162 -10.68 -22.81 -0.62
CA TRP A 162 -10.06 -21.88 -1.56
C TRP A 162 -8.52 -21.93 -1.52
N ARG A 163 -7.94 -22.17 -0.35
CA ARG A 163 -6.48 -22.12 -0.12
C ARG A 163 -5.63 -22.91 -1.13
N PRO A 164 -6.03 -24.09 -1.64
CA PRO A 164 -5.24 -24.80 -2.64
C PRO A 164 -5.04 -24.03 -3.96
N TRP A 165 -5.90 -23.06 -4.25
CA TRP A 165 -5.92 -22.25 -5.47
C TRP A 165 -5.40 -20.83 -5.27
N VAL A 166 -5.00 -20.48 -4.04
CA VAL A 166 -4.53 -19.13 -3.72
C VAL A 166 -3.13 -18.93 -4.26
N GLU A 167 -2.95 -17.84 -5.00
CA GLU A 167 -1.69 -17.39 -5.55
C GLU A 167 -1.31 -16.03 -4.98
N VAL A 168 -0.02 -15.70 -5.06
CA VAL A 168 0.48 -14.36 -4.74
C VAL A 168 0.08 -13.43 -5.89
N PHE A 169 -0.61 -12.32 -5.57
CA PHE A 169 -0.91 -11.31 -6.58
C PHE A 169 0.41 -10.61 -6.99
N PRO A 170 0.72 -10.49 -8.29
CA PRO A 170 2.06 -10.10 -8.72
C PRO A 170 2.36 -8.61 -8.46
N PRO A 171 3.62 -8.25 -8.11
CA PRO A 171 4.05 -6.86 -7.94
C PRO A 171 3.93 -6.03 -9.22
N GLY A 172 3.57 -4.75 -9.11
CA GLY A 172 3.49 -3.81 -10.23
C GLY A 172 2.39 -4.13 -11.24
N HIS A 173 1.37 -4.86 -10.81
CA HIS A 173 0.21 -5.18 -11.64
C HIS A 173 -1.07 -4.65 -11.02
N TYR A 174 -2.05 -4.46 -11.90
CA TYR A 174 -3.45 -4.45 -11.53
C TYR A 174 -4.19 -5.58 -12.26
N TRP A 175 -5.38 -5.91 -11.78
CA TRP A 175 -6.31 -6.81 -12.43
C TRP A 175 -7.67 -6.14 -12.52
N THR A 176 -8.31 -6.22 -13.70
CA THR A 176 -9.72 -5.85 -13.88
C THR A 176 -10.50 -7.01 -14.51
N PRO A 177 -11.82 -7.12 -14.31
CA PRO A 177 -12.63 -8.16 -14.94
C PRO A 177 -12.60 -8.12 -16.48
N ALA A 178 -12.45 -6.92 -17.06
CA ALA A 178 -12.45 -6.71 -18.50
C ALA A 178 -11.08 -6.91 -19.16
N GLY A 179 -10.00 -6.43 -18.51
CA GLY A 179 -8.63 -6.45 -19.04
C GLY A 179 -7.81 -7.65 -18.59
N GLY A 180 -8.23 -8.34 -17.52
CA GLY A 180 -7.41 -9.34 -16.86
C GLY A 180 -6.25 -8.69 -16.11
N LEU A 181 -5.13 -9.40 -16.03
CA LEU A 181 -3.95 -8.97 -15.29
C LEU A 181 -3.02 -8.15 -16.20
N GLU A 182 -2.74 -6.90 -15.82
CA GLU A 182 -1.92 -5.96 -16.58
C GLU A 182 -0.84 -5.34 -15.71
N ARG A 183 0.33 -5.05 -16.29
CA ARG A 183 1.47 -4.46 -15.59
C ARG A 183 1.45 -2.94 -15.78
N PHE A 184 1.50 -2.20 -14.68
CA PHE A 184 1.67 -0.74 -14.69
C PHE A 184 3.09 -0.30 -14.34
N ALA A 185 3.87 -1.13 -13.63
CA ALA A 185 5.24 -0.78 -13.23
C ALA A 185 6.20 -1.98 -13.18
N ASP A 186 7.49 -1.67 -13.33
CA ASP A 186 8.59 -2.59 -13.05
C ASP A 186 9.11 -2.38 -11.62
N ALA A 187 9.46 -3.48 -10.93
CA ALA A 187 10.02 -3.41 -9.58
C ALA A 187 11.36 -2.66 -9.51
N VAL A 188 12.13 -2.71 -10.60
CA VAL A 188 13.32 -1.91 -10.81
C VAL A 188 13.10 -1.14 -12.11
N PRO A 189 12.90 0.20 -12.04
CA PRO A 189 12.77 1.01 -13.24
C PRO A 189 13.97 0.78 -14.15
N ARG A 190 13.72 0.43 -15.43
CA ARG A 190 14.79 0.31 -16.41
C ARG A 190 15.12 1.70 -16.93
N ASP A 191 16.25 2.24 -16.53
CA ASP A 191 16.81 3.40 -17.19
C ASP A 191 17.95 2.97 -18.15
N PRO A 192 17.73 3.08 -19.48
CA PRO A 192 18.76 2.80 -20.47
C PRO A 192 20.04 3.64 -20.28
N ALA A 193 19.95 4.81 -19.64
CA ALA A 193 21.10 5.65 -19.34
C ALA A 193 22.01 5.08 -18.23
N HIS A 194 21.49 4.15 -17.43
CA HIS A 194 22.20 3.50 -16.31
C HIS A 194 22.68 2.09 -16.66
N GLU A 195 22.62 1.67 -17.94
CA GLU A 195 23.14 0.37 -18.43
C GLU A 195 24.69 0.35 -18.59
N HIS A 196 25.42 0.88 -17.60
CA HIS A 196 26.89 0.83 -17.55
C HIS A 196 27.37 0.22 -16.22
N PRO A 197 27.13 -1.09 -16.00
CA PRO A 197 27.40 -1.77 -14.73
C PRO A 197 28.89 -1.85 -14.32
N GLU A 198 29.81 -1.38 -15.16
CA GLU A 198 31.27 -1.47 -14.93
C GLU A 198 31.94 -0.12 -14.64
N ALA A 199 31.21 1.00 -14.65
CA ALA A 199 31.77 2.30 -14.31
C ALA A 199 31.80 2.50 -12.79
N GLU A 200 32.94 2.96 -12.26
CA GLU A 200 33.02 3.46 -10.87
C GLU A 200 32.07 4.66 -10.71
N PRO A 201 31.25 4.71 -9.65
CA PRO A 201 30.33 5.82 -9.43
C PRO A 201 31.11 7.13 -9.25
N SER A 202 30.67 8.18 -9.92
CA SER A 202 31.22 9.52 -9.77
C SER A 202 30.80 10.13 -8.44
N GLU A 203 31.48 11.20 -8.01
CA GLU A 203 31.06 11.98 -6.84
C GLU A 203 29.63 12.55 -6.97
N ALA A 204 29.18 12.78 -8.21
CA ALA A 204 27.80 13.21 -8.47
C ALA A 204 26.82 12.08 -8.17
N ASP A 205 27.09 10.87 -8.67
CA ASP A 205 26.25 9.68 -8.44
C ASP A 205 26.18 9.34 -6.94
N LEU A 206 27.30 9.46 -6.22
CA LEU A 206 27.36 9.25 -4.78
C LEU A 206 26.56 10.31 -4.00
N THR A 207 26.53 11.55 -4.49
CA THR A 207 25.75 12.64 -3.88
C THR A 207 24.27 12.42 -4.14
N GLU A 208 23.88 12.13 -5.37
CA GLU A 208 22.49 11.84 -5.75
C GLU A 208 21.93 10.64 -5.00
N THR A 209 22.68 9.53 -4.94
CA THR A 209 22.29 8.34 -4.18
C THR A 209 22.06 8.66 -2.69
N ARG A 210 22.93 9.49 -2.10
CA ARG A 210 22.79 9.91 -0.71
C ARG A 210 21.54 10.77 -0.51
N ASP A 211 21.32 11.74 -1.38
CA ASP A 211 20.20 12.67 -1.28
C ASP A 211 18.86 11.94 -1.49
N GLU A 212 18.80 10.97 -2.42
CA GLU A 212 17.62 10.15 -2.65
C GLU A 212 17.34 9.21 -1.47
N LEU A 213 18.37 8.60 -0.87
CA LEU A 213 18.20 7.81 0.35
C LEU A 213 17.64 8.68 1.51
N ILE A 214 18.15 9.91 1.67
CA ILE A 214 17.65 10.85 2.68
C ILE A 214 16.19 11.21 2.38
N GLY A 215 15.87 11.55 1.13
CA GLY A 215 14.52 11.87 0.68
C GLY A 215 13.53 10.73 0.92
N SER A 216 13.93 9.50 0.58
CA SER A 216 13.13 8.29 0.81
C SER A 216 12.81 8.06 2.29
N VAL A 217 13.80 8.21 3.18
CA VAL A 217 13.54 8.13 4.63
C VAL A 217 12.60 9.24 5.08
N HIS A 218 12.81 10.49 4.65
CA HIS A 218 11.94 11.61 5.01
C HIS A 218 10.48 11.37 4.59
N ARG A 219 10.25 10.83 3.39
CA ARG A 219 8.92 10.44 2.90
C ARG A 219 8.28 9.35 3.76
N GLN A 220 9.06 8.37 4.22
CA GLN A 220 8.60 7.30 5.11
C GLN A 220 8.36 7.73 6.56
N MET A 221 8.76 8.95 6.95
CA MET A 221 8.43 9.53 8.27
C MET A 221 7.03 10.15 8.32
N MET A 222 6.24 10.03 7.25
CA MET A 222 4.82 10.40 7.20
C MET A 222 4.01 9.58 8.22
N GLY A 223 3.18 10.26 9.02
CA GLY A 223 2.33 9.62 10.03
C GLY A 223 1.89 10.59 11.12
N ASP A 224 0.67 10.37 11.65
CA ASP A 224 0.13 11.11 12.82
C ASP A 224 0.47 10.42 14.15
N VAL A 225 1.21 9.31 14.09
CA VAL A 225 1.60 8.50 15.25
C VAL A 225 3.13 8.44 15.39
N PRO A 226 3.67 8.23 16.60
CA PRO A 226 5.12 8.17 16.80
C PRO A 226 5.78 7.04 15.98
N VAL A 227 6.76 7.40 15.17
CA VAL A 227 7.57 6.45 14.38
C VAL A 227 8.77 5.94 15.20
N GLY A 228 9.06 4.65 15.07
CA GLY A 228 10.27 4.02 15.60
C GLY A 228 11.03 3.29 14.50
N VAL A 229 12.30 2.94 14.77
CA VAL A 229 13.17 2.26 13.81
C VAL A 229 13.76 0.98 14.39
N PHE A 230 13.80 -0.08 13.59
CA PHE A 230 14.56 -1.28 13.93
C PHE A 230 16.04 -1.05 13.66
N LEU A 231 16.89 -1.27 14.67
CA LEU A 231 18.32 -1.03 14.62
C LEU A 231 19.06 -2.32 14.98
N SER A 232 19.69 -2.95 13.98
CA SER A 232 20.43 -4.21 14.14
C SER A 232 21.93 -4.02 14.37
N GLY A 233 22.43 -2.78 14.32
CA GLY A 233 23.87 -2.49 14.31
C GLY A 233 24.56 -2.70 12.96
N GLY A 234 23.87 -3.30 11.97
CA GLY A 234 24.31 -3.37 10.58
C GLY A 234 24.32 -2.00 9.88
N LEU A 235 25.03 -1.89 8.76
CA LEU A 235 25.17 -0.64 8.01
C LEU A 235 23.81 -0.06 7.60
N ASP A 236 22.94 -0.88 7.01
CA ASP A 236 21.67 -0.42 6.42
C ASP A 236 20.73 0.16 7.50
N SER A 237 20.47 -0.61 8.55
CA SER A 237 19.60 -0.18 9.66
C SER A 237 20.18 1.03 10.40
N THR A 238 21.51 1.13 10.49
CA THR A 238 22.20 2.29 11.09
C THR A 238 22.05 3.54 10.23
N LEU A 239 22.15 3.43 8.90
CA LEU A 239 21.94 4.56 7.99
C LEU A 239 20.50 5.09 8.08
N ILE A 240 19.51 4.20 8.01
CA ILE A 240 18.09 4.57 8.15
C ILE A 240 17.84 5.24 9.53
N ALA A 241 18.33 4.63 10.61
CA ALA A 241 18.18 5.18 11.96
C ALA A 241 18.87 6.54 12.11
N ALA A 242 20.05 6.73 11.54
CA ALA A 242 20.78 7.99 11.61
C ALA A 242 20.06 9.13 10.87
N ILE A 243 19.50 8.84 9.69
CA ILE A 243 18.74 9.82 8.90
C ILE A 243 17.43 10.17 9.65
N ALA A 244 16.66 9.16 10.06
CA ALA A 244 15.42 9.36 10.81
C ALA A 244 15.64 10.11 12.13
N ALA A 245 16.74 9.83 12.84
CA ALA A 245 17.08 10.51 14.09
C ALA A 245 17.37 12.00 13.87
N ARG A 246 18.02 12.37 12.77
CA ARG A 246 18.24 13.79 12.41
C ARG A 246 16.92 14.48 12.08
N TYR A 247 16.09 13.82 11.27
CA TYR A 247 14.78 14.33 10.87
C TYR A 247 13.89 14.69 12.08
N VAL A 248 13.80 13.80 13.07
CA VAL A 248 12.98 14.07 14.28
C VAL A 248 13.68 15.03 15.25
N ALA A 249 15.02 15.06 15.29
CA ALA A 249 15.77 15.99 16.13
C ALA A 249 15.56 17.46 15.73
N GLU A 250 15.35 17.74 14.44
CA GLU A 250 14.98 19.09 13.95
C GLU A 250 13.66 19.59 14.55
N ARG A 251 12.79 18.68 14.98
CA ARG A 251 11.51 18.97 15.66
C ARG A 251 11.61 18.92 17.18
N GLY A 252 12.81 18.72 17.73
CA GLY A 252 13.05 18.58 19.16
C GLY A 252 12.63 17.24 19.75
N GLU A 253 12.39 16.23 18.90
CA GLU A 253 11.98 14.90 19.30
C GLU A 253 13.16 13.93 19.37
N ARG A 254 12.95 12.76 20.00
CA ARG A 254 13.94 11.70 20.10
C ARG A 254 13.38 10.41 19.50
N LEU A 255 14.09 9.88 18.49
CA LEU A 255 13.73 8.63 17.84
C LEU A 255 13.83 7.46 18.83
N LYS A 256 12.81 6.60 18.86
CA LYS A 256 12.85 5.32 19.55
C LYS A 256 13.40 4.26 18.61
N THR A 257 14.44 3.56 19.06
CA THR A 257 15.03 2.44 18.31
C THR A 257 14.81 1.13 19.04
N PHE A 258 14.66 0.05 18.28
CA PHE A 258 14.40 -1.29 18.79
C PHE A 258 15.37 -2.28 18.17
N ALA A 259 15.96 -3.14 18.99
CA ALA A 259 16.81 -4.24 18.56
C ALA A 259 16.30 -5.54 19.22
N VAL A 260 16.51 -6.67 18.57
CA VAL A 260 16.15 -7.98 19.10
C VAL A 260 17.26 -8.99 18.83
N GLY A 261 17.56 -9.80 19.83
CA GLY A 261 18.64 -10.78 19.78
C GLY A 261 18.66 -11.62 21.06
N THR A 262 19.47 -12.66 21.06
CA THR A 262 19.76 -13.41 22.30
C THR A 262 20.66 -12.56 23.21
N GLU A 263 20.67 -12.86 24.51
CA GLU A 263 21.40 -12.09 25.54
C GLU A 263 22.89 -11.86 25.23
N GLN A 264 23.50 -12.70 24.38
CA GLN A 264 24.91 -12.63 24.00
C GLN A 264 25.12 -12.34 22.50
N SER A 265 24.09 -11.83 21.80
CA SER A 265 24.19 -11.49 20.39
C SER A 265 25.16 -10.33 20.19
N SER A 266 25.98 -10.38 19.15
CA SER A 266 26.83 -9.26 18.74
C SER A 266 26.05 -8.08 18.16
N ASP A 267 24.77 -8.30 17.84
CA ASP A 267 23.87 -7.32 17.22
C ASP A 267 23.16 -6.44 18.27
N LEU A 268 23.32 -6.73 19.57
CA LEU A 268 22.69 -6.04 20.70
C LEU A 268 23.68 -5.25 21.58
#